data_AF-A0A137NSD4-F1
#
_entry.id   AF-A0A137NSD4-F1
#
_cell.length_a   1.000
_cell.length_b   1.000
_cell.length_c   1.000
_cell.angle_alpha   90.00
_cell.angle_beta   90.00
_cell.angle_gamma   90.00
#
_symmetry.space_group_name_H-M   'P 1'
#
loop_
_entity.id
_entity.type
_entity.pdbx_description
1 polymer ?
#
loop_
_entity_poly.entity_id
_entity_poly.type
_entity_poly.pdbx_seq_one_letter_code
_entity_poly.pdbx_strand_id
1 'polypeptide(L)'
;MKAILQSPYRRRILFTILGLILWCAIAIPTTLKTIGYGKEDKLKTSDDVLNHTEENDRVDLDFRVLSTDLAKRTMKVYIGLYPNGAYSNDDERTWNKTVEFQFLHKNLVVKKGTTPEPVTFEIPLQTGNLRDYPFDRYSTDI
;
A
#
# COMPACT_ATOMS: atom_id res chain seq x y z
N MET A 1 -7.69 8.03 58.03
CA MET A 1 -8.59 7.78 56.88
C MET A 1 -10.10 7.98 57.14
N LYS A 2 -10.58 8.34 58.35
CA LYS A 2 -12.03 8.48 58.63
C LYS A 2 -12.67 9.83 58.24
N ALA A 3 -11.88 10.90 58.06
CA ALA A 3 -12.41 12.25 57.85
C ALA A 3 -12.91 12.55 56.42
N ILE A 4 -12.48 11.80 55.40
CA ILE A 4 -12.82 12.07 53.99
C ILE A 4 -14.21 11.52 53.63
N LEU A 5 -14.66 10.45 54.31
CA LEU A 5 -15.96 9.80 54.06
C LEU A 5 -17.16 10.44 54.79
N GLN A 6 -16.94 11.39 55.70
CA GLN A 6 -18.01 11.98 56.51
C GLN A 6 -18.73 13.13 55.83
N SER A 7 -18.07 13.89 54.94
CA SER A 7 -18.74 14.98 54.23
C SER A 7 -19.35 14.47 52.91
N PRO A 8 -20.65 14.72 52.65
CA PRO A 8 -21.33 14.22 51.45
C PRO A 8 -20.72 14.79 50.15
N TYR A 9 -20.22 16.03 50.21
CA TYR A 9 -19.58 16.69 49.07
C TYR A 9 -18.23 16.06 48.70
N ARG A 10 -17.34 15.84 49.66
CA ARG A 10 -16.03 15.20 49.41
C ARG A 10 -16.18 13.75 48.94
N ARG A 11 -17.21 13.05 49.41
CA ARG A 11 -17.52 11.69 48.97
C ARG A 11 -17.93 11.65 47.49
N ARG A 12 -18.78 12.58 47.05
CA ARG A 12 -19.18 12.70 45.64
C ARG A 12 -17.97 12.97 44.74
N ILE A 13 -17.12 13.93 45.12
CA ILE A 13 -15.91 14.29 44.37
C ILE A 13 -14.95 13.09 44.26
N LEU A 14 -14.75 12.36 45.36
CA LEU A 14 -13.88 11.17 45.37
C LEU A 14 -14.42 10.09 44.41
N PHE A 15 -15.72 9.81 44.43
CA PHE A 15 -16.33 8.82 43.54
C PHE A 15 -16.31 9.25 42.06
N THR A 16 -16.46 10.54 41.76
CA THR A 16 -16.34 11.03 40.37
C THR A 16 -14.91 10.90 39.86
N ILE A 17 -13.90 11.18 40.68
CA ILE A 17 -12.49 11.03 40.29
C ILE A 17 -12.15 9.56 40.08
N LEU A 18 -12.57 8.67 40.99
CA LEU A 18 -12.38 7.23 40.85
C LEU A 18 -13.08 6.67 39.60
N GLY A 19 -14.30 7.14 39.31
CA GLY A 19 -15.03 6.76 38.10
C GLY A 19 -14.32 7.21 36.82
N LEU A 20 -13.77 8.42 36.81
CA LEU A 20 -13.00 8.94 35.67
C LEU A 20 -11.73 8.12 35.43
N ILE A 21 -10.99 7.79 36.50
CA ILE A 21 -9.76 6.98 36.41
C ILE A 21 -10.10 5.58 35.87
N LEU A 22 -11.16 4.96 36.39
CA LEU A 22 -11.61 3.64 35.92
C LEU A 22 -12.04 3.67 34.45
N TRP A 23 -12.74 4.74 34.03
CA TRP A 23 -13.14 4.92 32.64
C TRP A 23 -11.93 5.09 31.72
N CYS A 24 -10.98 5.96 32.07
CA CYS A 24 -9.73 6.14 31.31
C CYS A 24 -8.92 4.84 31.21
N ALA A 25 -8.85 4.06 32.29
CA ALA A 25 -8.13 2.79 32.32
C ALA A 25 -8.72 1.74 31.38
N ILE A 26 -10.02 1.81 31.05
CA ILE A 26 -10.69 0.90 30.12
C ILE A 26 -10.70 1.48 28.69
N ALA A 27 -10.99 2.78 28.54
CA ALA A 27 -11.12 3.44 27.24
C ALA A 27 -9.79 3.55 26.48
N ILE A 28 -8.68 3.83 27.16
CA ILE A 28 -7.36 3.97 26.53
C ILE A 28 -6.87 2.66 25.88
N PRO A 29 -6.82 1.49 26.58
CA PRO A 29 -6.36 0.26 25.95
C PRO A 29 -7.33 -0.26 24.87
N THR A 30 -8.64 -0.04 25.00
CA THR A 30 -9.61 -0.44 23.98
C THR A 30 -9.49 0.40 22.70
N THR A 31 -9.26 1.71 22.82
CA THR A 31 -8.96 2.58 21.67
C THR A 31 -7.58 2.29 21.08
N LEU A 32 -6.55 2.02 21.88
CA LEU A 32 -5.23 1.62 21.37
C LEU A 32 -5.27 0.27 20.63
N LYS A 33 -6.06 -0.69 21.12
CA LYS A 33 -6.23 -2.00 20.46
C LYS A 33 -6.95 -1.87 19.11
N THR A 34 -7.91 -0.95 18.98
CA THR A 34 -8.61 -0.69 17.71
C THR A 34 -7.76 0.12 16.73
N ILE A 35 -6.86 0.99 17.19
CA ILE A 35 -5.88 1.69 16.33
C ILE A 35 -4.84 0.71 15.72
N GLY A 36 -4.56 -0.41 16.39
CA GLY A 36 -3.69 -1.47 15.86
C GLY A 36 -4.27 -2.24 14.67
N TYR A 37 -5.61 -2.29 14.54
CA TYR A 37 -6.30 -3.10 13.53
C TYR A 37 -6.13 -2.63 12.07
N GLY A 38 -5.46 -1.49 11.82
CA GLY A 38 -5.12 -1.01 10.46
C GLY A 38 -3.62 -0.84 10.20
N LYS A 39 -2.76 -1.25 11.15
CA LYS A 39 -1.30 -1.20 11.01
C LYS A 39 -0.71 -2.50 10.45
N GLU A 40 -1.43 -3.62 10.55
CA GLU A 40 -1.00 -4.93 10.05
C GLU A 40 -1.52 -5.24 8.64
N ASP A 41 -1.87 -4.21 7.86
CA ASP A 41 -2.09 -4.39 6.42
C ASP A 41 -0.75 -4.73 5.77
N LYS A 42 -0.42 -6.02 5.73
CA LYS A 42 0.56 -6.61 4.80
C LYS A 42 0.29 -6.23 3.34
N LEU A 43 -0.86 -5.63 3.05
CA LEU A 43 -1.28 -5.10 1.76
C LEU A 43 -0.70 -3.72 1.42
N LYS A 44 0.01 -3.05 2.33
CA LYS A 44 0.53 -1.70 2.04
C LYS A 44 1.73 -1.67 1.11
N THR A 45 2.54 -2.73 1.04
CA THR A 45 3.60 -2.93 0.04
C THR A 45 4.09 -4.38 0.16
N SER A 46 3.55 -5.32 -0.62
CA SER A 46 4.23 -6.60 -0.81
C SER A 46 5.10 -6.46 -2.06
N ASP A 47 6.41 -6.61 -1.91
CA ASP A 47 7.31 -6.85 -3.03
C ASP A 47 7.11 -8.32 -3.45
N ASP A 48 5.97 -8.60 -4.08
CA ASP A 48 5.66 -9.94 -4.57
C ASP A 48 6.40 -10.21 -5.87
N VAL A 49 7.22 -11.27 -5.86
CA VAL A 49 7.92 -11.74 -7.05
C VAL A 49 6.90 -12.50 -7.92
N LEU A 50 6.47 -11.87 -9.00
CA LEU A 50 5.46 -12.45 -9.91
C LEU A 50 5.96 -13.69 -10.64
N ASN A 51 7.25 -13.77 -10.93
CA ASN A 51 7.89 -14.91 -11.59
C ASN A 51 9.40 -14.92 -11.32
N HIS A 52 10.00 -16.10 -11.23
CA HIS A 52 11.44 -16.28 -11.07
C HIS A 52 11.98 -17.25 -12.12
N THR A 53 13.13 -16.94 -12.70
CA THR A 53 13.86 -17.83 -13.61
C THR A 53 15.27 -18.06 -13.10
N GLU A 54 15.75 -19.29 -13.19
CA GLU A 54 17.14 -19.66 -12.86
C GLU A 54 18.12 -19.33 -14.00
N GLU A 55 17.63 -18.80 -15.13
CA GLU A 55 18.50 -18.36 -16.21
C GLU A 55 19.37 -17.17 -15.77
N ASN A 56 20.67 -17.26 -16.05
CA ASN A 56 21.64 -16.20 -15.78
C ASN A 56 21.44 -14.98 -16.70
N ASP A 57 21.01 -15.23 -17.94
CA ASP A 57 20.78 -14.20 -18.95
C ASP A 57 19.30 -13.79 -18.96
N ARG A 58 18.96 -12.74 -18.21
CA ARG A 58 17.57 -12.31 -18.04
C ARG A 58 17.40 -10.79 -17.97
N VAL A 59 16.16 -10.33 -18.12
CA VAL A 59 15.77 -8.93 -17.85
C VAL A 59 14.72 -8.96 -16.75
N ASP A 60 15.09 -8.46 -15.58
CA ASP A 60 14.19 -8.40 -14.43
C ASP A 60 13.26 -7.18 -14.57
N LEU A 61 11.97 -7.40 -14.30
CA LEU A 61 10.93 -6.38 -14.35
C LEU A 61 10.52 -6.02 -12.93
N ASP A 62 10.62 -4.74 -12.58
CA ASP A 62 10.10 -4.20 -11.33
C ASP A 62 8.81 -3.43 -11.62
N PHE A 63 7.69 -3.97 -11.15
CA PHE A 63 6.37 -3.38 -11.32
C PHE A 63 5.83 -2.93 -9.97
N ARG A 64 5.50 -1.64 -9.83
CA ARG A 64 4.96 -1.08 -8.58
C ARG A 64 3.75 -0.21 -8.82
N VAL A 65 2.76 -0.31 -7.94
CA VAL A 65 1.65 0.63 -7.90
C VAL A 65 2.04 1.81 -7.01
N LEU A 66 2.08 3.02 -7.57
CA LEU A 66 2.47 4.24 -6.85
C LEU A 66 1.27 4.89 -6.16
N SER A 67 0.14 4.97 -6.85
CA SER A 67 -1.08 5.59 -6.31
C SER A 67 -2.31 5.18 -7.13
N THR A 68 -3.47 5.15 -6.48
CA THR A 68 -4.75 4.92 -7.14
C THR A 68 -5.64 6.14 -6.95
N ASP A 69 -6.10 6.75 -8.06
CA ASP A 69 -7.09 7.83 -8.07
C ASP A 69 -8.47 7.22 -8.36
N LEU A 70 -9.28 7.10 -7.32
CA LEU A 70 -10.63 6.53 -7.41
C LEU A 70 -11.62 7.45 -8.13
N ALA A 71 -11.42 8.77 -8.06
CA ALA A 71 -12.30 9.74 -8.72
C ALA A 71 -12.11 9.70 -10.23
N LYS A 72 -10.86 9.60 -10.69
CA LYS A 72 -10.52 9.45 -12.11
C LYS A 72 -10.57 8.00 -12.60
N ARG A 73 -10.71 7.04 -11.68
CA ARG A 73 -10.62 5.60 -11.95
C ARG A 73 -9.31 5.23 -12.65
N THR A 74 -8.19 5.79 -12.19
CA THR A 74 -6.86 5.53 -12.73
C THR A 74 -5.90 5.04 -11.67
N MET A 75 -4.92 4.26 -12.08
CA MET A 75 -3.82 3.79 -11.26
C MET A 75 -2.51 4.25 -11.86
N LYS A 76 -1.69 4.91 -11.06
CA LYS A 76 -0.33 5.29 -11.42
C LYS A 76 0.60 4.14 -11.08
N VAL A 77 1.27 3.61 -12.09
CA VAL A 77 2.20 2.47 -11.96
C VAL A 77 3.59 2.87 -12.41
N TYR A 78 4.59 2.26 -11.78
CA TYR A 78 6.00 2.37 -12.07
C TYR A 78 6.48 1.05 -12.68
N ILE A 79 7.28 1.15 -13.74
CA ILE A 79 7.92 0.01 -14.39
C ILE A 79 9.41 0.27 -14.56
N GLY A 80 10.24 -0.54 -13.91
CA GLY A 80 11.70 -0.57 -14.07
C GLY A 80 12.16 -1.85 -14.77
N LEU A 81 13.24 -1.76 -15.55
CA LEU A 81 13.83 -2.89 -16.27
C LEU A 81 15.32 -3.01 -15.93
N TYR A 82 15.74 -4.18 -15.47
CA TYR A 82 17.11 -4.44 -15.02
C TYR A 82 17.69 -5.65 -15.76
N PRO A 83 18.54 -5.41 -16.77
CA PRO A 83 19.13 -6.50 -17.52
C PRO A 83 20.33 -7.12 -16.78
N ASN A 84 20.44 -8.45 -16.81
CA ASN A 84 21.45 -9.25 -16.13
C ASN A 84 22.17 -10.20 -17.11
N GLY A 85 23.33 -10.73 -16.69
CA GLY A 85 24.13 -11.66 -17.48
C GLY A 85 24.64 -11.04 -18.78
N ALA A 86 24.46 -11.74 -19.90
CA ALA A 86 24.81 -11.25 -21.24
C ALA A 86 24.02 -10.00 -21.68
N TYR A 87 22.92 -9.68 -20.98
CA TYR A 87 22.18 -8.44 -21.20
C TYR A 87 22.69 -7.29 -20.31
N SER A 88 23.58 -7.53 -19.34
CA SER A 88 24.13 -6.42 -18.55
C SER A 88 24.94 -5.46 -19.42
N ASN A 89 25.16 -4.24 -18.92
CA ASN A 89 26.01 -3.25 -19.61
C ASN A 89 27.49 -3.63 -19.58
N ASP A 90 27.88 -4.53 -18.66
CA ASP A 90 29.27 -4.91 -18.42
C ASP A 90 29.75 -6.06 -19.33
N ASP A 91 28.83 -6.79 -19.97
CA ASP A 91 29.16 -7.83 -20.96
C ASP A 91 29.75 -7.21 -22.24
N GLU A 92 30.57 -7.94 -23.01
CA GLU A 92 31.17 -7.44 -24.26
C GLU A 92 30.24 -7.56 -25.48
N ARG A 93 29.23 -8.44 -25.45
CA ARG A 93 28.31 -8.71 -26.57
C ARG A 93 27.32 -7.58 -26.76
N THR A 94 27.03 -7.19 -28.00
CA THR A 94 26.00 -6.17 -28.30
C THR A 94 24.63 -6.82 -28.39
N TRP A 95 23.62 -6.22 -27.75
CA TRP A 95 22.27 -6.77 -27.71
C TRP A 95 21.19 -5.67 -27.71
N ASN A 96 19.98 -6.06 -28.09
CA ASN A 96 18.76 -5.26 -28.00
C ASN A 96 17.57 -6.20 -27.72
N LYS A 97 16.76 -5.90 -26.72
CA LYS A 97 15.52 -6.63 -26.40
C LYS A 97 14.36 -5.66 -26.28
N THR A 98 13.24 -6.00 -26.90
CA THR A 98 11.98 -5.29 -26.74
C THR A 98 11.12 -6.05 -25.74
N VAL A 99 10.69 -5.38 -24.67
CA VAL A 99 9.72 -5.88 -23.70
C VAL A 99 8.36 -5.31 -24.07
N GLU A 100 7.46 -6.18 -24.51
CA GLU A 100 6.11 -5.82 -24.90
C GLU A 100 5.14 -6.03 -23.73
N PHE A 101 4.33 -5.03 -23.43
CA PHE A 101 3.34 -5.10 -22.37
C PHE A 101 1.95 -5.30 -22.99
N GLN A 102 1.35 -6.47 -22.82
CA GLN A 102 0.05 -6.76 -23.44
C GLN A 102 -1.10 -5.90 -22.87
N PHE A 103 -0.94 -5.38 -21.66
CA PHE A 103 -1.94 -4.56 -20.95
C PHE A 103 -1.70 -3.04 -21.08
N LEU A 104 -0.62 -2.62 -21.75
CA LEU A 104 -0.29 -1.23 -22.02
C LEU A 104 -0.09 -1.05 -23.52
N HIS A 105 -0.56 0.05 -24.11
CA HIS A 105 -0.30 0.36 -25.52
C HIS A 105 1.15 0.86 -25.74
N LYS A 106 2.12 0.29 -25.02
CA LYS A 106 3.52 0.73 -24.99
C LYS A 106 4.46 -0.46 -24.90
N ASN A 107 5.56 -0.35 -25.64
CA ASN A 107 6.68 -1.29 -25.58
C ASN A 107 7.89 -0.54 -25.03
N LEU A 108 8.67 -1.22 -24.19
CA LEU A 108 9.94 -0.69 -23.68
C LEU A 108 11.09 -1.42 -24.37
N VAL A 109 11.96 -0.66 -25.00
CA VAL A 109 13.14 -1.20 -25.68
C VAL A 109 14.34 -1.06 -24.76
N VAL A 110 14.97 -2.17 -24.45
CA VAL A 110 16.15 -2.28 -23.60
C VAL A 110 17.35 -2.52 -24.50
N LYS A 111 18.33 -1.61 -24.46
CA LYS A 111 19.54 -1.69 -25.28
C LYS A 111 20.77 -1.65 -24.40
N LYS A 112 21.84 -2.29 -24.87
CA LYS A 112 23.15 -2.17 -24.24
C LYS A 112 23.64 -0.72 -24.24
N GLY A 113 24.28 -0.32 -23.14
CA GLY A 113 24.85 1.01 -22.95
C GLY A 113 23.81 2.10 -22.63
N THR A 114 22.53 1.72 -22.55
CA THR A 114 21.46 2.60 -22.10
C THR A 114 20.92 2.07 -20.78
N THR A 115 20.88 2.90 -19.75
CA THR A 115 20.11 2.59 -18.55
C THR A 115 18.64 2.85 -18.89
N PRO A 116 17.77 1.83 -18.90
CA PRO A 116 16.36 2.04 -19.20
C PRO A 116 15.78 2.93 -18.11
N GLU A 117 15.32 4.12 -18.48
CA GLU A 117 14.67 5.00 -17.52
C GLU A 117 13.37 4.33 -17.05
N PRO A 118 13.12 4.27 -15.73
CA PRO A 118 11.86 3.77 -15.25
C PRO A 118 10.71 4.64 -15.76
N VAL A 119 9.66 3.99 -16.25
CA VAL A 119 8.55 4.70 -16.84
C VAL A 119 7.34 4.62 -15.93
N THR A 120 6.67 5.76 -15.78
CA THR A 120 5.44 5.86 -15.02
C THR A 120 4.25 5.96 -15.98
N PHE A 121 3.21 5.16 -15.74
CA PHE A 121 2.01 5.13 -16.56
C PHE A 121 0.77 5.34 -15.70
N GLU A 122 -0.27 5.91 -16.31
CA GLU A 122 -1.62 5.85 -15.76
C GLU A 122 -2.40 4.76 -16.50
N ILE A 123 -2.87 3.77 -15.75
CA ILE A 123 -3.68 2.67 -16.26
C ILE A 123 -5.13 2.93 -15.82
N PRO A 124 -6.11 2.94 -16.74
CA PRO A 124 -7.51 3.00 -16.35
C PRO A 124 -7.88 1.72 -15.61
N LEU A 125 -8.58 1.87 -14.48
CA LEU A 125 -9.17 0.75 -13.77
C LEU A 125 -10.31 0.20 -14.63
N GLN A 126 -10.08 -0.91 -15.35
CA GLN A 126 -11.15 -1.63 -16.03
C GLN A 126 -12.15 -2.10 -14.97
N THR A 127 -13.43 -2.01 -15.32
CA THR A 127 -14.63 -2.16 -14.46
C THR A 127 -14.66 -3.45 -13.63
N GLY A 128 -13.87 -3.51 -12.57
CA GLY A 128 -14.13 -4.27 -11.36
C GLY A 128 -14.66 -3.28 -10.34
N ASN A 129 -15.89 -3.50 -9.88
CA ASN A 129 -16.50 -2.70 -8.83
C ASN A 129 -15.53 -2.61 -7.64
N LEU A 130 -14.98 -1.42 -7.36
CA LEU A 130 -14.32 -1.09 -6.08
C LEU A 130 -15.37 -1.00 -4.95
N ARG A 131 -16.39 -1.87 -4.98
CA ARG A 131 -17.41 -2.03 -3.94
C ARG A 131 -16.87 -2.92 -2.84
N ASP A 132 -15.81 -2.48 -2.17
CA ASP A 132 -15.32 -3.17 -0.97
C ASP A 132 -16.01 -2.70 0.33
N TYR A 133 -17.02 -1.82 0.23
CA TYR A 133 -17.84 -1.43 1.38
C TYR A 133 -19.34 -1.62 1.13
N PRO A 134 -20.02 -2.50 1.88
CA PRO A 134 -21.44 -2.82 1.67
C PRO A 134 -22.43 -1.70 2.07
N PHE A 135 -21.95 -0.55 2.53
CA PHE A 135 -22.79 0.52 3.10
C PHE A 135 -22.85 1.80 2.24
N ASP A 136 -21.92 2.01 1.30
CA ASP A 136 -21.93 3.21 0.46
C ASP A 136 -22.85 3.03 -0.76
N ARG A 137 -24.16 3.14 -0.52
CA ARG A 137 -25.14 3.37 -1.58
C ARG A 137 -25.18 4.87 -1.89
N TYR A 138 -24.35 5.32 -2.82
CA TYR A 138 -24.63 6.56 -3.53
C TYR A 138 -25.29 6.20 -4.86
N SER A 139 -26.57 6.55 -4.96
CA SER A 139 -27.36 6.49 -6.19
C SER A 139 -26.62 7.25 -7.28
N THR A 140 -26.15 6.53 -8.30
CA THR A 140 -25.77 7.14 -9.57
C THR A 140 -26.95 6.93 -10.50
N ASP A 141 -27.78 7.96 -10.61
CA ASP A 141 -28.76 8.06 -11.69
C ASP A 141 -27.98 8.28 -12.99
N ILE A 142 -28.14 7.34 -13.93
CA ILE A 142 -27.80 7.49 -15.34
C ILE A 142 -29.07 7.96 -16.05
#